data_AF-A0AAD1HQA5-F1
#
_entry.id   AF-A0AAD1HQA5-F1
#
_cell.length_a   1.000
_cell.length_b   1.000
_cell.length_c   1.000
_cell.angle_alpha   90.00
_cell.angle_beta   90.00
_cell.angle_gamma   90.00
#
_symmetry.space_group_name_H-M   'P 1'
#
loop_
_entity.id
_entity.type
_entity.pdbx_description
1 polymer ?
#
loop_
_entity_poly.entity_id
_entity_poly.type
_entity_poly.pdbx_seq_one_letter_code
_entity_poly.pdbx_strand_id
1 'polypeptide(L)'
;MLRTMSAPTKRNDRAGEEDRWHRPARRGEQVNWPAANMPGPVWCTDPKHGKSGALVCTVRHGQGKRWLARWVDHDGQERRTAFDRRADAKRHIDGITTALITGTYADPHLRCDLRDRG
;
A
#
# COMPACT_ATOMS: atom_id res chain seq x y z
N MET A 1 20.74 29.50 13.81
CA MET A 1 19.45 29.10 13.21
C MET A 1 19.13 27.68 13.68
N LEU A 2 18.42 27.51 14.80
CA LEU A 2 18.01 26.18 15.26
C LEU A 2 16.82 25.73 14.43
N ARG A 3 16.97 24.63 13.68
CA ARG A 3 15.85 23.89 13.09
C ARG A 3 15.10 23.20 14.22
N THR A 4 13.88 23.63 14.49
CA THR A 4 12.95 22.92 15.38
C THR A 4 12.66 21.57 14.75
N MET A 5 13.20 20.48 15.32
CA MET A 5 12.77 19.14 14.97
C MET A 5 11.39 18.93 15.59
N SER A 6 10.35 19.03 14.76
CA SER A 6 8.98 18.69 15.17
C SER A 6 8.96 17.21 15.57
N ALA A 7 8.55 16.90 16.80
CA ALA A 7 8.33 15.52 17.24
C ALA A 7 7.36 14.82 16.27
N PRO A 8 7.58 13.53 15.92
CA PRO A 8 6.67 12.82 15.03
C PRO A 8 5.30 12.74 15.72
N THR A 9 4.32 13.48 15.21
CA THR A 9 2.93 13.33 15.62
C THR A 9 2.52 11.88 15.39
N LYS A 10 2.11 11.16 16.46
CA LYS A 10 1.58 9.80 16.36
C LYS A 10 0.49 9.80 15.27
N ARG A 11 0.75 9.11 14.16
CA ARG A 11 -0.23 9.01 13.07
C ARG A 11 -1.40 8.19 13.59
N ASN A 12 -2.63 8.64 13.31
CA ASN A 12 -3.82 7.87 13.63
C ASN A 12 -3.74 6.47 13.00
N ASP A 13 -4.28 5.48 13.72
CA ASP A 13 -4.41 4.11 13.23
C ASP A 13 -5.17 4.15 11.89
N ARG A 14 -4.50 3.66 10.85
CA ARG A 14 -5.03 3.59 9.49
C ARG A 14 -4.64 2.23 8.94
N ALA A 15 -5.58 1.55 8.32
CA ALA A 15 -5.35 0.29 7.63
C ALA A 15 -6.05 0.35 6.27
N GLY A 16 -5.35 -0.06 5.21
CA GLY A 16 -5.89 0.01 3.87
C GLY A 16 -5.16 -0.88 2.86
N GLU A 17 -5.88 -1.20 1.79
CA GLU A 17 -5.35 -1.88 0.62
C GLU A 17 -4.99 -0.86 -0.48
N GLU A 18 -3.81 -1.02 -1.08
CA GLU A 18 -3.32 -0.18 -2.17
C GLU A 18 -3.05 -1.05 -3.41
N ASP A 19 -3.63 -0.67 -4.56
CA ASP A 19 -3.29 -1.28 -5.86
C ASP A 19 -1.99 -0.64 -6.37
N ARG A 20 -0.91 -1.42 -6.44
CA ARG A 20 0.40 -0.93 -6.90
C ARG A 20 0.54 -0.93 -8.41
N TRP A 21 -0.27 -1.70 -9.12
CA TRP A 21 -0.18 -1.85 -10.58
C TRP A 21 -0.98 -0.80 -11.31
N HIS A 22 -2.04 -0.29 -10.68
CA HIS A 22 -2.94 0.67 -11.30
C HIS A 22 -3.17 1.87 -10.42
N ARG A 23 -3.55 2.97 -11.08
CA ARG A 23 -4.09 4.16 -10.42
C ARG A 23 -5.20 4.76 -11.27
N PRO A 24 -6.08 5.59 -10.69
CA PRO A 24 -6.97 6.41 -11.48
C PRO A 24 -6.17 7.41 -12.33
N ALA A 25 -6.74 7.78 -13.48
CA ALA A 25 -6.23 8.91 -14.27
C ALA A 25 -6.40 10.20 -13.49
N ARG A 26 -5.37 11.06 -13.54
CA ARG A 26 -5.43 12.38 -12.91
C ARG A 26 -6.26 13.31 -13.81
N ARG A 27 -6.88 14.33 -13.22
CA ARG A 27 -7.63 15.33 -13.98
C ARG A 27 -6.70 16.02 -14.98
N GLY A 28 -7.08 16.04 -16.26
CA GLY A 28 -6.30 16.67 -17.32
C GLY A 28 -5.05 15.90 -17.74
N GLU A 29 -4.84 14.69 -17.22
CA GLU A 29 -3.72 13.85 -17.64
C GLU A 29 -4.00 13.19 -18.98
N GLN A 30 -3.13 13.42 -19.95
CA GLN A 30 -3.14 12.68 -21.20
C GLN A 30 -2.52 11.30 -20.97
N VAL A 31 -3.34 10.27 -21.10
CA VAL A 31 -2.94 8.87 -20.94
C VAL A 31 -3.00 8.20 -22.31
N ASN A 32 -1.90 7.58 -22.69
CA ASN A 32 -1.75 6.94 -23.98
C ASN A 32 -2.46 5.59 -24.01
N TRP A 33 -3.01 5.23 -25.16
CA TRP A 33 -3.41 3.85 -25.40
C TRP A 33 -2.17 3.01 -25.70
N PRO A 34 -2.01 1.81 -25.09
CA PRO A 34 -0.79 1.03 -25.25
C PRO A 34 -0.55 0.56 -26.70
N ALA A 35 -1.61 0.42 -27.51
CA ALA A 35 -1.48 0.08 -28.94
C ALA A 35 -0.73 1.15 -29.75
N ALA A 36 -0.64 2.39 -29.26
CA ALA A 36 0.09 3.46 -29.94
C ALA A 36 1.62 3.37 -29.75
N ASN A 37 2.11 2.47 -28.90
CA ASN A 37 3.53 2.31 -28.55
C ASN A 37 4.25 3.63 -28.22
N MET A 38 3.53 4.59 -27.65
CA MET A 38 4.08 5.90 -27.28
C MET A 38 4.59 5.88 -25.84
N PRO A 39 5.72 6.55 -25.53
CA PRO A 39 6.22 6.67 -24.18
C PRO A 39 5.25 7.47 -23.30
N GLY A 40 5.11 7.09 -22.03
CA GLY A 40 4.27 7.80 -21.06
C GLY A 40 3.32 6.87 -20.28
N PRO A 41 2.42 7.45 -19.47
CA PRO A 41 1.37 6.70 -18.78
C PRO A 41 0.45 6.01 -19.81
N VAL A 42 0.17 4.73 -19.61
CA VAL A 42 -0.68 3.95 -20.52
C VAL A 42 -1.93 3.44 -19.83
N TRP A 43 -3.05 3.37 -20.57
CA TRP A 43 -4.27 2.73 -20.09
C TRP A 43 -4.05 1.23 -19.91
N CYS A 44 -4.57 0.68 -18.82
CA CYS A 44 -4.70 -0.75 -18.66
C CYS A 44 -5.77 -1.28 -19.60
N THR A 45 -5.43 -2.33 -20.34
CA THR A 45 -6.30 -2.98 -21.33
C THR A 45 -6.62 -4.43 -20.97
N ASP A 46 -6.05 -4.98 -19.90
CA ASP A 46 -6.33 -6.34 -19.47
C ASP A 46 -7.73 -6.43 -18.84
N PRO A 47 -8.66 -7.24 -19.41
CA PRO A 47 -10.00 -7.43 -18.86
C PRO A 47 -10.00 -7.96 -17.42
N LYS A 48 -8.96 -8.68 -16.99
CA LYS A 48 -8.82 -9.19 -15.62
C LYS A 48 -8.61 -8.07 -14.60
N HIS A 49 -8.18 -6.89 -15.04
CA HIS A 49 -7.90 -5.75 -14.17
C HIS A 49 -9.07 -4.78 -14.04
N GLY A 50 -10.04 -4.84 -14.97
CA GLY A 50 -11.24 -4.01 -14.97
C GLY A 50 -11.63 -3.57 -16.38
N LYS A 51 -12.47 -2.54 -16.47
CA LYS A 51 -12.84 -1.94 -17.75
C LYS A 51 -11.63 -1.24 -18.37
N SER A 52 -11.30 -1.57 -19.62
CA SER A 52 -10.25 -0.89 -20.38
C SER A 52 -10.50 0.61 -20.43
N GLY A 53 -9.47 1.41 -20.19
CA GLY A 53 -9.59 2.87 -20.13
C GLY A 53 -10.13 3.43 -18.80
N ALA A 54 -10.36 2.59 -17.78
CA ALA A 54 -10.70 3.07 -16.43
C ALA A 54 -9.47 3.26 -15.53
N LEU A 55 -8.40 2.48 -15.78
CA LEU A 55 -7.21 2.42 -14.92
C LEU A 55 -5.96 2.69 -15.74
N VAL A 56 -5.02 3.46 -15.17
CA VAL A 56 -3.71 3.74 -15.75
C VAL A 56 -2.68 2.79 -15.16
N CYS A 57 -1.87 2.16 -16.00
CA CYS A 57 -0.77 1.31 -15.56
C CYS A 57 0.33 2.15 -14.90
N THR A 58 0.82 1.68 -13.76
CA THR A 58 2.02 2.22 -13.13
C THR A 58 3.26 1.52 -13.66
N VAL A 59 4.44 2.02 -13.26
CA VAL A 59 5.74 1.37 -13.54
C VAL A 59 5.86 -0.04 -12.96
N ARG A 60 5.02 -0.41 -11.99
CA ARG A 60 4.99 -1.74 -11.38
C ARG A 60 4.01 -2.70 -12.06
N HIS A 61 3.27 -2.26 -13.08
CA HIS A 61 2.34 -3.11 -13.80
C HIS A 61 3.07 -4.34 -14.37
N GLY A 62 2.63 -5.55 -13.98
CA GLY A 62 3.29 -6.80 -14.34
C GLY A 62 4.54 -7.14 -13.53
N GLN A 63 4.91 -6.32 -12.53
CA GLN A 63 6.10 -6.54 -11.70
C GLN A 63 5.72 -6.76 -10.23
N GLY A 64 6.17 -7.89 -9.69
CA GLY A 64 5.93 -8.28 -8.30
C GLY A 64 4.44 -8.38 -7.95
N LYS A 65 4.13 -8.26 -6.66
CA LYS A 65 2.76 -8.43 -6.14
C LYS A 65 1.88 -7.19 -6.35
N ARG A 66 0.65 -7.35 -6.87
CA ARG A 66 -0.22 -6.21 -7.17
C ARG A 66 -0.70 -5.47 -5.92
N TRP A 67 -1.16 -6.18 -4.90
CA TRP A 67 -1.88 -5.62 -3.77
C TRP A 67 -0.94 -5.39 -2.59
N LEU A 68 -1.01 -4.21 -1.97
CA LEU A 68 -0.25 -3.88 -0.77
C LEU A 68 -1.21 -3.57 0.36
N ALA A 69 -1.15 -4.37 1.42
CA ALA A 69 -1.72 -4.02 2.70
C ALA A 69 -0.77 -3.03 3.41
N ARG A 70 -1.26 -1.86 3.81
CA ARG A 70 -0.53 -0.91 4.67
C ARG A 70 -1.33 -0.65 5.93
N TRP A 71 -0.67 -0.65 7.08
CA TRP A 71 -1.28 -0.26 8.34
C TRP A 71 -0.32 0.52 9.25
N VAL A 72 -0.87 1.20 10.24
CA VAL A 72 -0.12 1.86 11.33
C VAL A 72 -0.37 1.06 12.61
N ASP A 73 0.70 0.66 13.29
CA ASP A 73 0.59 -0.02 14.60
C ASP A 73 0.43 0.96 15.76
N HIS A 74 0.22 0.45 16.98
CA HIS A 74 0.03 1.28 18.17
C HIS A 74 1.24 2.16 18.52
N ASP A 75 2.44 1.77 18.07
CA ASP A 75 3.68 2.53 18.20
C ASP A 75 3.79 3.64 17.14
N GLY A 76 2.81 3.74 16.24
CA GLY A 76 2.77 4.71 15.15
C GLY A 76 3.64 4.34 13.95
N GLN A 77 4.15 3.11 13.90
CA GLN A 77 5.00 2.64 12.82
C GLN A 77 4.17 2.16 11.64
N GLU A 78 4.60 2.53 10.44
CA GLU A 78 3.98 2.06 9.22
C GLU A 78 4.50 0.67 8.85
N ARG A 79 3.57 -0.27 8.75
CA ARG A 79 3.83 -1.65 8.35
C ARG A 79 3.17 -1.94 7.02
N ARG A 80 3.73 -2.89 6.28
CA ARG A 80 3.22 -3.25 4.95
C ARG A 80 3.52 -4.69 4.56
N THR A 81 2.57 -5.31 3.88
CA THR A 81 2.69 -6.66 3.32
C THR A 81 2.11 -6.69 1.92
N ALA A 82 2.80 -7.34 0.96
CA ALA A 82 2.35 -7.42 -0.42
C ALA A 82 1.73 -8.80 -0.75
N PHE A 83 0.68 -8.79 -1.56
CA PHE A 83 -0.14 -9.95 -1.94
C PHE A 83 -0.45 -9.96 -3.43
N ASP A 84 -0.60 -11.16 -3.98
CA ASP A 84 -0.95 -11.36 -5.39
C ASP A 84 -2.43 -11.10 -5.66
N ARG A 85 -3.29 -11.43 -4.68
CA ARG A 85 -4.76 -11.29 -4.79
C ARG A 85 -5.28 -10.22 -3.83
N ARG A 86 -6.29 -9.47 -4.30
CA ARG A 86 -6.98 -8.44 -3.50
C ARG A 86 -7.62 -9.04 -2.26
N ALA A 87 -8.29 -10.17 -2.42
CA ALA A 87 -9.02 -10.83 -1.33
C ALA A 87 -8.08 -11.19 -0.16
N ASP A 88 -6.85 -11.61 -0.44
CA ASP A 88 -5.86 -11.95 0.59
C ASP A 88 -5.36 -10.69 1.30
N ALA A 89 -5.05 -9.62 0.56
CA ALA A 89 -4.69 -8.33 1.14
C ALA A 89 -5.81 -7.75 2.02
N LYS A 90 -7.05 -7.82 1.54
CA LYS A 90 -8.23 -7.38 2.28
C LYS A 90 -8.41 -8.18 3.57
N ARG A 91 -8.41 -9.51 3.49
CA ARG A 91 -8.53 -10.38 4.67
C ARG A 91 -7.43 -10.09 5.69
N HIS A 92 -6.20 -9.85 5.23
CA HIS A 92 -5.09 -9.50 6.10
C HIS A 92 -5.34 -8.16 6.81
N ILE A 93 -5.69 -7.09 6.07
CA ILE A 93 -6.00 -5.77 6.65
C ILE A 93 -7.17 -5.82 7.62
N ASP A 94 -8.25 -6.54 7.29
CA ASP A 94 -9.41 -6.69 8.18
C ASP A 94 -9.02 -7.40 9.49
N GLY A 95 -8.14 -8.41 9.41
CA GLY A 95 -7.58 -9.09 10.58
C GLY A 95 -6.68 -8.20 11.43
N ILE A 96 -5.77 -7.45 10.81
CA ILE A 96 -4.91 -6.48 11.51
C ILE A 96 -5.75 -5.38 12.16
N THR A 97 -6.75 -4.84 11.46
CA THR A 97 -7.64 -3.80 11.98
C THR A 97 -8.37 -4.29 13.22
N THR A 98 -8.91 -5.51 13.19
CA THR A 98 -9.52 -6.15 14.36
C THR A 98 -8.52 -6.25 15.51
N ALA A 99 -7.32 -6.77 15.26
CA ALA A 99 -6.29 -6.95 16.29
C ALA A 99 -5.84 -5.62 16.93
N LEU A 100 -5.74 -4.55 16.14
CA LEU A 100 -5.45 -3.20 16.63
C LEU A 100 -6.60 -2.69 17.51
N ILE A 101 -7.85 -2.82 17.08
CA ILE A 101 -9.01 -2.37 17.86
C ILE A 101 -9.12 -3.14 19.19
N THR A 102 -8.86 -4.45 19.18
CA THR A 102 -8.92 -5.29 20.39
C THR A 102 -7.66 -5.21 21.26
N GLY A 103 -6.60 -4.51 20.82
CA GLY A 103 -5.32 -4.42 21.51
C GLY A 103 -4.54 -5.74 21.57
N THR A 104 -4.82 -6.67 20.66
CA THR A 104 -4.15 -7.99 20.57
C THR A 104 -3.12 -8.06 19.45
N TYR A 105 -2.90 -6.95 18.73
CA TYR A 105 -1.90 -6.88 17.69
C TYR A 105 -0.49 -7.11 18.24
N ALA A 106 0.13 -8.22 17.83
CA ALA A 106 1.55 -8.48 18.05
C ALA A 106 2.32 -8.10 16.78
N ASP A 107 3.28 -7.19 16.88
CA ASP A 107 4.16 -6.86 15.75
C ASP A 107 4.98 -8.10 15.36
N PRO A 108 4.85 -8.64 14.15
CA PRO A 108 5.61 -9.82 13.72
C PRO A 108 7.11 -9.54 13.55
N HIS A 109 7.53 -8.27 13.55
CA HIS A 109 8.92 -7.87 13.53
C HIS A 109 9.45 -7.48 14.90
N LEU A 110 8.62 -7.57 15.95
CA LEU A 110 9.11 -7.47 17.32
C LEU A 110 10.00 -8.69 17.53
N ARG A 111 11.30 -8.48 17.30
CA ARG A 111 12.31 -9.42 17.72
C ARG A 111 12.20 -9.49 19.24
N CYS A 112 12.37 -10.67 19.82
CA CYS A 112 12.64 -10.76 21.24
C CYS A 112 14.05 -10.18 21.49
N ASP A 113 14.16 -8.87 21.63
CA ASP A 113 15.33 -8.18 22.19
C ASP A 113 15.35 -8.34 23.72
N LEU A 114 15.40 -9.59 24.18
CA LEU A 114 15.74 -9.93 25.56
C LEU A 114 17.27 -9.95 25.71
N ARG A 115 17.94 -8.83 25.39
CA ARG A 115 19.38 -8.60 25.66
C ARG A 115 19.65 -7.10 25.86
N ASP A 116 19.22 -6.54 26.99
CA ASP A 116 19.94 -5.40 27.63
C ASP A 116 19.35 -5.01 29.01
N ARG A 117 19.31 -5.97 29.93
CA ARG A 117 19.24 -5.67 31.38
C ARG A 117 20.26 -6.54 32.09
N GLY A 118 21.50 -6.04 32.16
CA GLY A 118 22.61 -6.59 32.93
C GLY A 118 23.55 -5.48 33.30
#